data_AF-A0A8S1GQT2-F1
#
_entry.id   AF-A0A8S1GQT2-F1
#
_cell.length_a   1.000
_cell.length_b   1.000
_cell.length_c   1.000
_cell.angle_alpha   90.00
_cell.angle_beta   90.00
_cell.angle_gamma   90.00
#
_symmetry.space_group_name_H-M   'P 1'
#
loop_
_entity.id
_entity.type
_entity.pdbx_description
1 polymer ?
#
loop_
_entity_poly.entity_id
_entity_poly.type
_entity_poly.pdbx_seq_one_letter_code
_entity_poly.pdbx_strand_id
1 'polypeptide(L)'
;MVIAALFLFTFLESSFAASPSGITVSVLRYSGLKYTEIENLESLYYNFEFCLCSVKFDKRSLPIRSKECECSQQKRGKSVVQSIPSALYPSSCLIQDDSNKCLNIGFSSKPPGKRVFVKVLVGRSVYTVPTWQEITYTKRKSAVTLTSAGTDLKLTYSVVETTERDFEQLPFFKFHGSIIKKALKEMSNSGSKDENWAPTSKPDSTKHSFNDIREVLPLKSVDQVRRFIVDRSRVDRSEPMSFDVASLRNHILNFHNLYRDKHDAPALTYDSGLERAAQRWAENLGNQKNCLVHEKPRVYGENLFFFGARFFASPETMAKAITQSFYLEGNGYNYNSWIPFNYFKTGHFTQLIWQKTRRIGVGVAIRPGSSKRTACMPASKRSFLIYVVVKYDPAGNFQTSHEYKTNVRPPIR
;
A
#
# COMPACT_ATOMS: atom_id res chain seq x y z
N MET A 1 0.84 -56.42 45.44
CA MET A 1 2.18 -55.96 44.99
C MET A 1 1.95 -54.73 44.12
N VAL A 2 1.98 -53.51 44.68
CA VAL A 2 3.18 -52.67 44.95
C VAL A 2 3.74 -52.17 43.60
N ILE A 3 3.85 -50.89 43.19
CA ILE A 3 3.80 -49.52 43.77
C ILE A 3 3.64 -48.58 42.54
N ALA A 4 2.63 -47.71 42.44
CA ALA A 4 2.61 -46.27 42.78
C ALA A 4 3.74 -45.39 42.18
N ALA A 5 3.36 -44.46 41.29
CA ALA A 5 4.00 -43.14 41.15
C ALA A 5 3.02 -42.15 40.49
N LEU A 6 2.09 -41.65 41.29
CA LEU A 6 1.45 -40.35 41.11
C LEU A 6 2.47 -39.28 41.52
N PHE A 7 2.71 -38.29 40.65
CA PHE A 7 3.11 -36.96 41.11
C PHE A 7 2.28 -35.91 40.36
N LEU A 8 1.34 -35.32 41.12
CA LEU A 8 0.86 -33.97 40.90
C LEU A 8 2.07 -33.04 40.77
N PHE A 9 2.11 -32.26 39.69
CA PHE A 9 2.73 -30.94 39.74
C PHE A 9 1.73 -29.92 39.17
N THR A 10 1.02 -29.31 40.12
CA THR A 10 0.70 -27.89 40.18
C THR A 10 0.37 -27.18 38.87
N PHE A 11 -0.90 -26.79 38.75
CA PHE A 11 -1.30 -25.53 38.13
C PHE A 11 -0.38 -24.41 38.65
N LEU A 12 0.67 -24.11 37.90
CA LEU A 12 1.21 -22.77 37.87
C LEU A 12 0.31 -22.02 36.90
N GLU A 13 -0.67 -21.33 37.46
CA GLU A 13 -1.05 -20.03 36.91
C GLU A 13 0.25 -19.20 36.85
N SER A 14 1.00 -19.35 35.75
CA SER A 14 1.87 -18.29 35.33
C SER A 14 0.92 -17.15 35.01
N SER A 15 0.73 -16.29 36.01
CA SER A 15 0.18 -14.96 35.83
C SER A 15 0.91 -14.40 34.62
N PHE A 16 0.25 -14.38 33.46
CA PHE A 16 0.68 -13.56 32.35
C PHE A 16 0.54 -12.14 32.87
N ALA A 17 1.59 -11.66 33.53
CA ALA A 17 1.82 -10.25 33.71
C ALA A 17 1.71 -9.66 32.31
N ALA A 18 0.65 -8.90 32.07
CA ALA A 18 0.44 -8.23 30.81
C ALA A 18 1.66 -7.34 30.54
N SER A 19 2.55 -7.78 29.63
CA SER A 19 3.62 -6.94 29.10
C SER A 19 3.01 -5.74 28.36
N PRO A 20 3.64 -4.56 28.41
CA PRO A 20 2.95 -3.30 28.15
C PRO A 20 2.64 -3.10 26.67
N SER A 21 1.41 -2.69 26.37
CA SER A 21 1.06 -2.11 25.08
C SER A 21 2.00 -0.95 24.74
N GLY A 22 2.67 -0.98 23.59
CA GLY A 22 3.55 0.11 23.15
C GLY A 22 2.78 1.18 22.38
N ILE A 23 3.34 2.38 22.26
CA ILE A 23 2.89 3.39 21.29
C ILE A 23 4.06 3.68 20.36
N THR A 24 3.83 3.65 19.05
CA THR A 24 4.85 3.95 18.05
C THR A 24 4.45 5.15 17.22
N VAL A 25 5.34 6.14 17.12
CA VAL A 25 5.22 7.26 16.18
C VAL A 25 6.04 6.95 14.94
N SER A 26 5.38 6.92 13.77
CA SER A 26 6.00 6.63 12.48
C SER A 26 5.98 7.86 11.58
N VAL A 27 7.15 8.35 11.19
CA VAL A 27 7.28 9.45 10.22
C VAL A 27 7.34 8.89 8.81
N LEU A 28 6.46 9.37 7.93
CA LEU A 28 6.31 8.88 6.56
C LEU A 28 6.88 9.85 5.53
N ARG A 29 6.78 11.14 5.81
CA ARG A 29 7.29 12.20 4.94
C ARG A 29 7.59 13.44 5.74
N TYR A 30 8.63 14.18 5.36
CA TYR A 30 8.77 15.56 5.79
C TYR A 30 9.42 16.44 4.72
N SER A 31 9.14 17.74 4.77
CA SER A 31 9.80 18.76 3.94
C SER A 31 9.95 20.05 4.74
N GLY A 32 11.16 20.59 4.81
CA GLY A 32 11.46 21.85 5.50
C GLY A 32 12.26 22.77 4.60
N LEU A 33 13.57 22.86 4.86
CA LEU A 33 14.53 23.71 4.16
C LEU A 33 14.45 23.52 2.63
N LYS A 34 14.42 24.63 1.90
CA LYS A 34 14.46 24.65 0.43
C LYS A 34 15.90 24.72 -0.06
N TYR A 35 16.11 24.47 -1.35
CA TYR A 35 17.43 24.53 -1.98
C TYR A 35 18.18 25.86 -1.74
N THR A 36 17.45 26.96 -1.55
CA THR A 36 17.99 28.30 -1.27
C THR A 36 18.42 28.50 0.18
N GLU A 37 18.08 27.59 1.10
CA GLU A 37 18.29 27.73 2.55
C GLU A 37 19.27 26.69 3.12
N ILE A 38 19.91 25.89 2.26
CA ILE A 38 20.77 24.77 2.68
C ILE A 38 22.26 25.03 2.53
N GLU A 39 22.67 26.23 2.12
CA GLU A 39 24.08 26.59 1.97
C GLU A 39 24.82 26.35 3.30
N ASN A 40 25.85 25.50 3.27
CA ASN A 40 26.61 25.02 4.44
C ASN A 40 25.86 24.06 5.39
N LEU A 41 24.67 23.56 5.01
CA LEU A 41 23.88 22.59 5.75
C LEU A 41 23.75 21.24 5.03
N GLU A 42 24.40 21.07 3.87
CA GLU A 42 24.20 19.95 2.95
C GLU A 42 24.59 18.59 3.55
N SER A 43 25.62 18.59 4.40
CA SER A 43 26.13 17.40 5.10
C SER A 43 25.32 17.04 6.35
N LEU A 44 24.38 17.90 6.76
CA LEU A 44 23.62 17.72 7.99
C LEU A 44 22.38 16.84 7.78
N TYR A 45 21.85 16.36 8.89
CA TYR A 45 20.67 15.50 8.95
C TYR A 45 19.58 16.15 9.78
N TYR A 46 18.34 15.86 9.42
CA TYR A 46 17.21 16.11 10.31
C TYR A 46 17.24 15.07 11.44
N ASN A 47 17.08 15.52 12.68
CA ASN A 47 16.94 14.66 13.85
C ASN A 47 15.60 14.94 14.52
N PHE A 48 14.89 13.87 14.87
CA PHE A 48 13.56 13.95 15.44
C PHE A 48 13.56 13.45 16.87
N GLU A 49 12.89 14.18 17.74
CA GLU A 49 12.68 13.84 19.14
C GLU A 49 11.18 13.97 19.42
N PHE A 50 10.58 12.95 20.04
CA PHE A 50 9.15 12.95 20.34
C PHE A 50 8.93 12.73 21.84
N CYS A 51 7.92 13.39 22.39
CA CYS A 51 7.47 13.13 23.75
C CYS A 51 5.99 12.76 23.76
N LEU A 52 5.67 11.69 24.49
CA LEU A 52 4.32 11.29 24.79
C LEU A 52 3.97 11.76 26.20
N CYS A 53 2.99 12.64 26.32
CA CYS A 53 2.58 13.24 27.58
C CYS A 53 1.13 12.90 27.94
N SER A 54 0.83 12.93 29.24
CA SER A 54 -0.53 12.92 29.79
C SER A 54 -1.36 14.08 29.24
N VAL A 55 -2.69 13.91 29.20
CA VAL A 55 -3.63 15.02 28.88
C VAL A 55 -3.55 16.16 29.90
N LYS A 56 -3.15 15.87 31.15
CA LYS A 56 -3.00 16.86 32.22
C LYS A 56 -1.75 17.73 32.10
N PHE A 57 -0.84 17.39 31.19
CA PHE A 57 0.43 18.08 31.02
C PHE A 57 0.22 19.56 30.63
N ASP A 58 0.83 20.47 31.40
CA ASP A 58 0.82 21.90 31.11
C ASP A 58 1.66 22.22 29.86
N LYS A 59 1.01 22.80 28.84
CA LYS A 59 1.66 23.15 27.55
C LYS A 59 2.78 24.18 27.68
N ARG A 60 2.81 24.95 28.77
CA ARG A 60 3.83 25.98 29.03
C ARG A 60 5.12 25.39 29.61
N SER A 61 5.04 24.17 30.13
CA SER A 61 6.18 23.45 30.69
C SER A 61 6.96 22.69 29.61
N LEU A 62 8.23 22.37 29.86
CA LEU A 62 9.06 21.59 28.93
C LEU A 62 8.79 20.08 29.08
N PRO A 63 8.36 19.36 28.02
CA PRO A 63 8.04 17.93 28.09
C PRO A 63 9.16 17.09 28.71
N ILE A 64 10.41 17.34 28.30
CA ILE A 64 11.59 16.57 28.75
C ILE A 64 11.88 16.67 30.25
N ARG A 65 11.35 17.69 30.94
CA ARG A 65 11.54 17.91 32.39
C ARG A 65 10.37 17.41 33.23
N SER A 66 9.29 16.96 32.59
CA SER A 66 8.06 16.57 33.27
C SER A 66 8.01 15.07 33.48
N LYS A 67 7.61 14.66 34.70
CA LYS A 67 7.32 13.26 35.02
C LYS A 67 6.03 12.75 34.33
N GLU A 68 5.24 13.66 33.77
CA GLU A 68 4.02 13.34 33.01
C GLU A 68 4.28 12.99 31.54
N CYS A 69 5.55 13.05 31.10
CA CYS A 69 5.96 12.81 29.73
C CYS A 69 7.06 11.74 29.64
N GLU A 70 6.97 10.89 28.64
CA GLU A 70 8.03 9.98 28.20
C GLU A 70 8.61 10.51 26.88
N CYS A 71 9.89 10.83 26.85
CA CYS A 71 10.56 11.40 25.68
C CYS A 71 11.55 10.41 25.06
N SER A 72 11.56 10.34 23.74
CA SER A 72 12.46 9.48 22.99
C SER A 72 13.87 10.07 22.92
N GLN A 73 14.85 9.22 22.65
CA GLN A 73 16.14 9.69 22.14
C GLN A 73 15.98 10.29 20.75
N GLN A 74 16.97 11.08 20.32
CA GLN A 74 16.99 11.65 18.98
C GLN A 74 17.13 10.53 17.94
N LYS A 75 16.18 10.46 17.01
CA LYS A 75 16.22 9.52 15.89
C LYS A 75 16.59 10.27 14.62
N ARG A 76 17.66 9.81 13.96
CA ARG A 76 18.18 10.40 12.73
C ARG A 76 17.22 10.13 11.56
N GLY A 77 16.87 11.18 10.84
CA GLY A 77 16.14 11.11 9.57
C GLY A 77 17.07 11.11 8.35
N LYS A 78 16.54 11.51 7.19
CA LYS A 78 17.32 11.74 5.96
C LYS A 78 18.14 13.03 6.04
N SER A 79 19.21 13.09 5.25
CA SER A 79 20.03 14.30 5.13
C SER A 79 19.22 15.48 4.60
N VAL A 80 19.72 16.70 4.80
CA VAL A 80 19.09 17.93 4.31
C VAL A 80 18.88 17.87 2.80
N VAL A 81 19.91 17.43 2.04
CA VAL A 81 19.82 17.25 0.58
C VAL A 81 18.77 16.22 0.18
N GLN A 82 18.74 15.06 0.86
CA GLN A 82 17.76 14.01 0.58
C GLN A 82 16.33 14.36 1.00
N SER A 83 16.15 15.46 1.74
CA SER A 83 14.84 15.95 2.16
C SER A 83 14.20 16.93 1.18
N ILE A 84 14.89 17.29 0.09
CA ILE A 84 14.40 18.21 -0.94
C ILE A 84 13.96 17.41 -2.18
N PRO A 85 12.72 17.60 -2.69
CA PRO A 85 11.68 18.50 -2.17
C PRO A 85 10.94 17.92 -0.95
N SER A 86 11.06 16.63 -0.68
CA SER A 86 10.56 15.99 0.54
C SER A 86 11.33 14.70 0.83
N ALA A 87 11.67 14.46 2.09
CA ALA A 87 12.11 13.17 2.57
C ALA A 87 10.91 12.21 2.60
N LEU A 88 11.07 11.01 2.04
CA LEU A 88 10.02 9.97 1.97
C LEU A 88 10.50 8.68 2.64
N TYR A 89 9.65 8.07 3.46
CA TYR A 89 9.83 6.74 4.00
C TYR A 89 8.77 5.78 3.42
N PRO A 90 9.12 4.51 3.20
CA PRO A 90 8.16 3.50 2.75
C PRO A 90 6.96 3.42 3.69
N SER A 91 5.77 3.23 3.13
CA SER A 91 4.56 3.04 3.93
C SER A 91 4.54 1.71 4.70
N SER A 92 5.39 0.74 4.32
CA SER A 92 5.67 -0.47 5.09
C SER A 92 6.21 -0.15 6.49
N CYS A 93 6.77 1.03 6.72
CA CYS A 93 7.21 1.48 8.05
C CYS A 93 6.09 1.60 9.09
N LEU A 94 4.82 1.58 8.65
CA LEU A 94 3.67 1.50 9.57
C LEU A 94 3.43 0.10 10.15
N ILE A 95 4.00 -0.93 9.51
CA ILE A 95 3.72 -2.34 9.81
C ILE A 95 5.01 -3.06 10.21
N GLN A 96 6.15 -2.69 9.62
CA GLN A 96 7.45 -3.28 9.86
C GLN A 96 8.37 -2.23 10.48
N ASP A 97 9.03 -2.60 11.57
CA ASP A 97 10.07 -1.78 12.19
C ASP A 97 11.46 -2.20 11.67
N ASP A 98 11.80 -1.74 10.46
CA ASP A 98 13.19 -1.82 9.96
C ASP A 98 13.91 -0.55 10.41
N SER A 99 14.68 -0.67 11.49
CA SER A 99 15.34 0.45 12.18
C SER A 99 16.29 1.26 11.30
N ASN A 100 16.73 0.71 10.15
CA ASN A 100 17.61 1.36 9.18
C ASN A 100 16.87 2.00 8.00
N LYS A 101 15.60 1.64 7.76
CA LYS A 101 14.79 2.17 6.64
C LYS A 101 13.60 3.00 7.08
N CYS A 102 13.24 2.94 8.36
CA CYS A 102 12.05 3.55 8.92
C CYS A 102 12.41 4.54 10.03
N LEU A 103 11.63 5.62 10.10
CA LEU A 103 11.72 6.61 11.17
C LEU A 103 10.58 6.36 12.17
N ASN A 104 10.73 5.28 12.93
CA ASN A 104 9.79 4.83 13.96
C ASN A 104 10.38 5.05 15.35
N ILE A 105 9.52 5.46 16.28
CA ILE A 105 9.88 5.77 17.65
C ILE A 105 8.85 5.16 18.59
N GLY A 106 9.26 4.15 19.36
CA GLY A 106 8.42 3.45 20.33
C GLY A 106 8.46 4.07 21.73
N PHE A 107 7.34 3.97 22.45
CA PHE A 107 7.12 4.41 23.82
C PHE A 107 6.47 3.28 24.63
N SER A 108 6.83 3.15 25.89
CA SER A 108 6.27 2.13 26.81
C SER A 108 5.00 2.70 27.46
N SER A 109 3.78 2.29 27.06
CA SER A 109 2.56 3.06 27.41
C SER A 109 2.42 3.32 28.92
N LYS A 110 2.63 4.57 29.34
CA LYS A 110 2.55 4.94 30.76
C LYS A 110 1.61 6.08 31.16
N PRO A 111 1.01 6.91 30.29
CA PRO A 111 -0.05 7.82 30.77
C PRO A 111 -1.46 7.59 30.15
N PRO A 112 -2.53 7.66 30.97
CA PRO A 112 -3.90 7.72 30.48
C PRO A 112 -4.20 9.11 29.89
N GLY A 113 -4.60 9.14 28.62
CA GLY A 113 -4.75 10.35 27.83
C GLY A 113 -3.44 10.75 27.16
N LYS A 114 -3.44 10.88 25.83
CA LYS A 114 -2.22 10.90 25.01
C LYS A 114 -2.10 12.20 24.23
N ARG A 115 -1.07 13.00 24.54
CA ARG A 115 -0.64 14.16 23.75
C ARG A 115 0.76 13.88 23.22
N VAL A 116 1.00 14.23 21.96
CA VAL A 116 2.29 13.96 21.31
C VAL A 116 2.94 15.30 21.00
N PHE A 117 4.19 15.45 21.40
CA PHE A 117 5.02 16.60 21.08
C PHE A 117 6.17 16.17 20.20
N VAL A 118 6.56 17.04 19.28
CA VAL A 118 7.70 16.84 18.40
C VAL A 118 8.65 18.03 18.50
N LYS A 119 9.94 17.71 18.48
CA LYS A 119 11.04 18.64 18.32
C LYS A 119 11.89 18.15 17.16
N VAL A 120 12.24 19.07 16.27
CA VAL A 120 13.08 18.77 15.11
C VAL A 120 14.34 19.60 15.17
N LEU A 121 15.48 18.95 14.91
CA LEU A 121 16.79 19.57 14.80
C LEU A 121 17.35 19.39 13.40
N VAL A 122 18.18 20.32 12.95
CA VAL A 122 19.06 20.14 11.79
C VAL A 122 20.49 20.16 12.31
N GLY A 123 21.18 19.01 12.18
CA GLY A 123 22.43 18.79 12.90
C GLY A 123 22.22 18.88 14.41
N ARG A 124 22.83 19.87 15.06
CA ARG A 124 22.71 20.14 16.50
C ARG A 124 21.79 21.32 16.82
N SER A 125 21.34 22.08 15.82
CA SER A 125 20.54 23.28 16.01
C SER A 125 19.06 22.95 16.02
N VAL A 126 18.32 23.50 16.98
CA VAL A 126 16.86 23.34 17.05
C VAL A 126 16.23 24.09 15.87
N TYR A 127 15.40 23.39 15.10
CA TYR A 127 14.73 23.93 13.92
C TYR A 127 13.30 24.39 14.21
N THR A 128 12.56 23.66 15.05
CA THR A 128 11.19 23.99 15.42
C THR A 128 11.11 25.15 16.42
N VAL A 129 10.17 26.08 16.20
CA VAL A 129 9.89 27.23 17.08
C VAL A 129 8.37 27.33 17.32
N PRO A 130 7.86 27.17 18.56
CA PRO A 130 8.60 26.81 19.78
C PRO A 130 9.27 25.43 19.64
N THR A 131 10.27 25.17 20.49
CA THR A 131 11.12 23.97 20.42
C THR A 131 10.31 22.68 20.38
N TRP A 132 9.29 22.58 21.24
CA TRP A 132 8.34 21.46 21.27
C TRP A 132 6.98 21.94 20.77
N GLN A 133 6.46 21.26 19.74
CA GLN A 133 5.14 21.56 19.18
C GLN A 133 4.24 20.35 19.33
N GLU A 134 2.99 20.60 19.71
CA GLU A 134 1.99 19.56 19.84
C GLU A 134 1.49 19.11 18.47
N ILE A 135 1.39 17.79 18.28
CA ILE A 135 0.80 17.18 17.11
C ILE A 135 -0.36 16.29 17.53
N THR A 136 -1.34 16.14 16.64
CA THR A 136 -2.54 15.36 16.92
C THR A 136 -2.21 13.87 17.10
N TYR A 137 -2.74 13.26 18.15
CA TYR A 137 -2.71 11.82 18.31
C TYR A 137 -3.68 11.16 17.30
N THR A 138 -3.16 10.42 16.32
CA THR A 138 -3.99 9.83 15.27
C THR A 138 -3.42 8.52 14.73
N LYS A 139 -4.27 7.48 14.72
CA LYS A 139 -3.99 6.17 14.13
C LYS A 139 -3.96 6.20 12.60
N ARG A 140 -4.45 7.27 11.97
CA ARG A 140 -4.41 7.46 10.51
C ARG A 140 -3.24 8.36 10.13
N LYS A 141 -2.80 8.26 8.87
CA LYS A 141 -1.82 9.21 8.33
C LYS A 141 -2.36 10.63 8.45
N SER A 142 -1.60 11.49 9.10
CA SER A 142 -1.92 12.90 9.25
C SER A 142 -0.75 13.76 8.82
N ALA A 143 -1.06 14.96 8.32
CA ALA A 143 -0.07 15.96 7.96
C ALA A 143 -0.22 17.15 8.89
N VAL A 144 0.90 17.65 9.40
CA VAL A 144 0.99 18.84 10.25
C VAL A 144 2.09 19.75 9.71
N THR A 145 1.89 21.06 9.83
CA THR A 145 2.93 22.04 9.55
C THR A 145 3.49 22.51 10.89
N LEU A 146 4.78 22.30 11.12
CA LEU A 146 5.49 22.76 12.30
C LEU A 146 6.17 24.08 12.00
N THR A 147 5.93 25.06 12.85
CA THR A 147 6.55 26.38 12.73
C THR A 147 8.04 26.28 12.98
N SER A 148 8.85 26.98 12.19
CA SER A 148 10.32 26.95 12.31
C SER A 148 10.90 28.36 12.28
N ALA A 149 12.20 28.48 12.56
CA ALA A 149 12.90 29.77 12.42
C ALA A 149 13.05 30.23 10.95
N GLY A 150 12.86 29.33 9.98
CA GLY A 150 12.89 29.61 8.55
C GLY A 150 11.65 29.03 7.86
N THR A 151 11.83 28.29 6.76
CA THR A 151 10.70 27.60 6.11
C THR A 151 10.05 26.54 7.02
N ASP A 152 8.75 26.67 7.28
CA ASP A 152 7.99 25.70 8.08
C ASP A 152 8.14 24.25 7.60
N LEU A 153 8.22 23.33 8.57
CA LEU A 153 8.37 21.91 8.30
C LEU A 153 7.01 21.24 8.15
N LYS A 154 6.70 20.73 6.96
CA LYS A 154 5.53 19.87 6.76
C LYS A 154 5.90 18.44 7.11
N LEU A 155 5.24 17.86 8.11
CA LEU A 155 5.45 16.51 8.61
C LEU A 155 4.23 15.64 8.34
N THR A 156 4.40 14.47 7.74
CA THR A 156 3.39 13.42 7.63
C THR A 156 3.75 12.24 8.52
N TYR A 157 2.87 11.87 9.43
CA TYR A 157 3.13 10.86 10.46
C TYR A 157 1.88 10.05 10.81
N SER A 158 2.05 9.01 11.61
CA SER A 158 0.97 8.25 12.25
C SER A 158 1.41 7.79 13.64
N VAL A 159 0.45 7.63 14.56
CA VAL A 159 0.69 7.15 15.92
C VAL A 159 -0.11 5.87 16.12
N VAL A 160 0.57 4.73 16.21
CA VAL A 160 -0.02 3.39 16.31
C VAL A 160 0.18 2.84 17.72
N GLU A 161 -0.85 2.21 18.27
CA GLU A 161 -0.72 1.42 19.51
C GLU A 161 -0.33 0.01 19.10
N THR A 162 0.79 -0.49 19.58
CA THR A 162 1.21 -1.88 19.39
C THR A 162 0.67 -2.71 20.55
N THR A 163 -0.32 -3.56 20.28
CA THR A 163 -0.67 -4.66 21.18
C THR A 163 -0.20 -5.96 20.55
N GLU A 164 0.35 -6.90 21.32
CA GLU A 164 0.81 -8.20 20.78
C GLU A 164 -0.31 -9.01 20.09
N ARG A 165 -1.58 -8.63 20.24
CA ARG A 165 -2.69 -9.23 19.45
C ARG A 165 -2.82 -8.71 18.03
N ASP A 166 -2.04 -7.72 17.61
CA ASP A 166 -2.12 -7.14 16.26
C ASP A 166 -1.33 -7.92 15.19
N PHE A 167 -0.68 -9.05 15.56
CA PHE A 167 -0.22 -10.04 14.58
C PHE A 167 -1.27 -11.10 14.21
N GLU A 168 -2.39 -11.19 14.93
CA GLU A 168 -3.50 -12.09 14.58
C GLU A 168 -4.90 -11.45 14.53
N GLN A 169 -5.12 -10.22 15.00
CA GLN A 169 -6.44 -9.58 14.91
C GLN A 169 -6.38 -8.06 14.70
N LEU A 170 -6.69 -7.62 13.48
CA LEU A 170 -7.31 -6.29 13.25
C LEU A 170 -8.83 -6.48 13.08
N PRO A 171 -9.67 -5.52 13.51
CA PRO A 171 -11.01 -5.81 14.03
C PRO A 171 -12.05 -6.14 12.95
N PHE A 172 -12.61 -7.34 13.10
CA PHE A 172 -14.00 -7.68 12.80
C PHE A 172 -14.96 -6.67 13.46
N PHE A 173 -15.86 -6.07 12.69
CA PHE A 173 -16.99 -5.34 13.26
C PHE A 173 -18.08 -6.32 13.70
N LYS A 174 -18.49 -6.20 14.97
CA LYS A 174 -19.67 -6.84 15.57
C LYS A 174 -20.91 -6.67 14.69
N PHE A 175 -21.42 -7.76 14.12
CA PHE A 175 -22.77 -7.85 13.58
C PHE A 175 -23.70 -8.50 14.63
N HIS A 176 -24.92 -7.98 14.73
CA HIS A 176 -25.96 -8.38 15.69
C HIS A 176 -26.27 -9.89 15.66
N GLY A 177 -26.35 -10.48 16.85
CA GLY A 177 -26.33 -11.92 17.13
C GLY A 177 -27.59 -12.74 16.85
N SER A 178 -28.40 -12.43 15.83
CA SER A 178 -29.49 -13.34 15.41
C SER A 178 -29.31 -13.99 14.03
N ILE A 179 -28.36 -13.50 13.22
CA ILE A 179 -28.12 -14.00 11.84
C ILE A 179 -27.10 -15.15 11.81
N ILE A 180 -26.21 -15.22 12.82
CA ILE A 180 -25.09 -16.17 12.88
C ILE A 180 -25.56 -17.63 13.06
N LYS A 181 -26.66 -17.88 13.79
CA LYS A 181 -27.17 -19.26 13.96
C LYS A 181 -27.72 -19.87 12.66
N LYS A 182 -28.13 -19.04 11.70
CA LYS A 182 -28.62 -19.49 10.39
C LYS A 182 -27.47 -19.74 9.41
N ALA A 183 -26.45 -18.87 9.42
CA ALA A 183 -25.26 -19.01 8.58
C ALA A 183 -24.33 -20.17 9.03
N LEU A 184 -24.17 -20.41 10.33
CA LEU A 184 -23.34 -21.52 10.84
C LEU A 184 -23.92 -22.91 10.53
N LYS A 185 -25.24 -23.03 10.31
CA LYS A 185 -25.87 -24.29 9.93
C LYS A 185 -25.69 -24.62 8.44
N GLU A 186 -25.46 -23.61 7.60
CA GLU A 186 -25.22 -23.78 6.15
C GLU A 186 -23.72 -23.98 5.83
N MET A 187 -22.81 -23.51 6.72
CA MET A 187 -21.35 -23.66 6.56
C MET A 187 -20.78 -25.01 7.01
N SER A 188 -21.53 -25.88 7.71
CA SER A 188 -21.03 -27.21 8.11
C SER A 188 -21.08 -28.25 6.97
N ASN A 189 -21.55 -27.89 5.77
CA ASN A 189 -21.75 -28.83 4.66
C ASN A 189 -20.85 -28.61 3.44
N SER A 190 -19.82 -27.76 3.49
CA SER A 190 -18.84 -27.70 2.40
C SER A 190 -17.45 -27.32 2.92
N GLY A 191 -16.62 -28.32 3.21
CA GLY A 191 -15.21 -28.14 3.49
C GLY A 191 -14.42 -27.88 2.20
N SER A 192 -13.60 -26.83 2.18
CA SER A 192 -12.50 -26.63 1.24
C SER A 192 -11.43 -25.77 1.93
N LYS A 193 -10.20 -26.26 1.92
CA LYS A 193 -9.02 -25.70 2.62
C LYS A 193 -8.39 -24.57 1.79
N ASP A 194 -8.20 -23.39 2.39
CA ASP A 194 -7.33 -22.33 1.86
C ASP A 194 -5.97 -22.39 2.57
N GLU A 195 -4.90 -22.71 1.83
CA GLU A 195 -3.51 -22.71 2.32
C GLU A 195 -2.71 -21.54 1.70
N ASN A 196 -1.78 -21.02 2.51
CA ASN A 196 -0.86 -19.92 2.21
C ASN A 196 -0.15 -20.04 0.85
N TRP A 197 -0.39 -19.09 -0.05
CA TRP A 197 0.34 -18.97 -1.31
C TRP A 197 1.58 -18.07 -1.18
N ALA A 198 2.75 -18.66 -1.38
CA ALA A 198 4.00 -17.98 -1.73
C ALA A 198 4.52 -18.60 -3.04
N PRO A 199 5.11 -17.81 -3.97
CA PRO A 199 5.64 -18.36 -5.21
C PRO A 199 6.82 -19.27 -4.90
N THR A 200 6.60 -20.59 -4.93
CA THR A 200 7.68 -21.57 -4.90
C THR A 200 8.22 -21.77 -6.31
N SER A 201 9.54 -21.86 -6.38
CA SER A 201 10.35 -21.98 -7.57
C SER A 201 10.10 -23.27 -8.34
N LYS A 202 9.51 -23.16 -9.54
CA LYS A 202 9.93 -23.74 -10.84
C LYS A 202 8.68 -23.87 -11.74
N PRO A 203 8.76 -23.49 -13.03
CA PRO A 203 7.62 -23.62 -13.94
C PRO A 203 7.33 -25.10 -14.19
N ASP A 204 6.08 -25.50 -13.93
CA ASP A 204 5.57 -26.83 -14.21
C ASP A 204 5.49 -27.04 -15.74
N SER A 205 6.12 -28.10 -16.21
CA SER A 205 6.26 -28.45 -17.61
C SER A 205 5.03 -29.19 -18.10
N THR A 206 3.94 -28.47 -18.33
CA THR A 206 2.79 -28.97 -19.09
C THR A 206 2.59 -28.13 -20.37
N LYS A 207 3.12 -28.68 -21.47
CA LYS A 207 2.91 -28.41 -22.91
C LYS A 207 1.99 -27.23 -23.32
N HIS A 208 2.37 -26.01 -22.97
CA HIS A 208 2.06 -24.81 -23.77
C HIS A 208 3.39 -24.22 -24.24
N SER A 209 3.51 -24.01 -25.55
CA SER A 209 4.75 -23.56 -26.19
C SER A 209 5.19 -22.22 -25.62
N PHE A 210 6.46 -22.10 -25.23
CA PHE A 210 7.09 -20.87 -24.75
C PHE A 210 6.96 -19.67 -25.73
N ASN A 211 6.54 -19.91 -26.97
CA ASN A 211 6.28 -18.86 -27.97
C ASN A 211 4.96 -18.11 -27.77
N ASP A 212 3.93 -18.71 -27.15
CA ASP A 212 2.60 -18.07 -27.01
C ASP A 212 2.59 -16.93 -25.97
N ILE A 213 3.56 -16.95 -25.05
CA ILE A 213 3.72 -15.97 -23.97
C ILE A 213 4.32 -14.64 -24.49
N ARG A 214 5.03 -14.65 -25.63
CA ARG A 214 5.80 -13.49 -26.13
C ARG A 214 5.05 -12.56 -27.08
N GLU A 215 3.93 -12.97 -27.67
CA GLU A 215 3.22 -12.09 -28.59
C GLU A 215 2.38 -11.06 -27.82
N VAL A 216 2.84 -9.80 -27.81
CA VAL A 216 1.95 -8.67 -27.49
C VAL A 216 0.80 -8.72 -28.48
N LEU A 217 -0.46 -8.73 -27.98
CA LEU A 217 -1.61 -8.80 -28.88
C LEU A 217 -1.54 -7.61 -29.85
N PRO A 218 -1.91 -7.75 -31.13
CA PRO A 218 -1.87 -6.68 -32.12
C PRO A 218 -3.00 -5.65 -31.91
N LEU A 219 -3.33 -5.33 -30.66
CA LEU A 219 -4.36 -4.37 -30.28
C LEU A 219 -3.73 -2.98 -30.17
N LYS A 220 -4.37 -2.00 -30.80
CA LYS A 220 -3.92 -0.61 -30.93
C LYS A 220 -4.78 0.38 -30.16
N SER A 221 -5.91 -0.06 -29.59
CA SER A 221 -6.83 0.80 -28.82
C SER A 221 -7.53 0.06 -27.68
N VAL A 222 -8.00 0.82 -26.69
CA VAL A 222 -8.80 0.30 -25.55
C VAL A 222 -10.08 -0.37 -26.03
N ASP A 223 -10.70 0.10 -27.11
CA ASP A 223 -11.87 -0.53 -27.71
C ASP A 223 -11.56 -1.91 -28.30
N GLN A 224 -10.39 -2.08 -28.92
CA GLN A 224 -9.95 -3.38 -29.40
C GLN A 224 -9.66 -4.33 -28.24
N VAL A 225 -9.07 -3.85 -27.15
CA VAL A 225 -8.91 -4.63 -25.90
C VAL A 225 -10.27 -5.07 -25.37
N ARG A 226 -11.25 -4.16 -25.29
CA ARG A 226 -12.59 -4.49 -24.82
C ARG A 226 -13.25 -5.58 -25.67
N ARG A 227 -13.21 -5.46 -27.00
CA ARG A 227 -13.77 -6.47 -27.91
C ARG A 227 -13.07 -7.82 -27.75
N PHE A 228 -11.74 -7.80 -27.69
CA PHE A 228 -10.94 -9.00 -27.47
C PHE A 228 -11.32 -9.74 -26.20
N ILE A 229 -11.46 -9.05 -25.06
CA ILE A 229 -11.90 -9.68 -23.80
C ILE A 229 -13.31 -10.25 -23.94
N VAL A 230 -14.25 -9.53 -24.57
CA VAL A 230 -15.62 -10.01 -24.79
C VAL A 230 -15.66 -11.27 -25.65
N ASP A 231 -14.89 -11.31 -26.73
CA ASP A 231 -14.85 -12.47 -27.62
C ASP A 231 -14.22 -13.67 -26.92
N ARG A 232 -13.12 -13.45 -26.19
CA ARG A 232 -12.50 -14.50 -25.38
C ARG A 232 -13.35 -14.99 -24.22
N SER A 233 -14.13 -14.11 -23.58
CA SER A 233 -15.14 -14.48 -22.59
C SER A 233 -16.19 -15.46 -23.13
N ARG A 234 -16.49 -15.44 -24.43
CA ARG A 234 -17.45 -16.37 -25.06
C ARG A 234 -16.85 -17.74 -25.35
N VAL A 235 -15.53 -17.79 -25.54
CA VAL A 235 -14.78 -19.01 -25.86
C VAL A 235 -14.33 -19.70 -24.57
N ASP A 236 -13.56 -19.00 -23.75
CA ASP A 236 -12.92 -19.56 -22.55
C ASP A 236 -13.95 -19.84 -21.44
N ARG A 237 -15.03 -19.04 -21.41
CA ARG A 237 -16.20 -19.18 -20.50
C ARG A 237 -15.85 -19.44 -19.04
N SER A 238 -14.80 -18.79 -18.53
CA SER A 238 -14.40 -18.94 -17.13
C SER A 238 -15.51 -18.47 -16.20
N GLU A 239 -15.91 -19.33 -15.28
CA GLU A 239 -17.00 -19.08 -14.35
C GLU A 239 -16.60 -18.03 -13.30
N PRO A 240 -17.34 -16.92 -13.16
CA PRO A 240 -16.94 -15.83 -12.27
C PRO A 240 -16.78 -16.21 -10.80
N MET A 241 -17.52 -17.21 -10.31
CA MET A 241 -17.50 -17.64 -8.91
C MET A 241 -16.31 -18.55 -8.56
N SER A 242 -15.76 -19.24 -9.55
CA SER A 242 -14.58 -20.11 -9.41
C SER A 242 -13.40 -19.60 -10.25
N PHE A 243 -13.41 -18.30 -10.57
CA PHE A 243 -12.39 -17.68 -11.37
C PHE A 243 -11.04 -17.73 -10.64
N ASP A 244 -10.01 -18.24 -11.31
CA ASP A 244 -8.68 -18.38 -10.72
C ASP A 244 -7.98 -17.01 -10.62
N VAL A 245 -8.22 -16.35 -9.48
CA VAL A 245 -7.62 -15.07 -9.14
C VAL A 245 -6.11 -15.19 -8.90
N ALA A 246 -5.61 -16.32 -8.40
CA ALA A 246 -4.18 -16.50 -8.14
C ALA A 246 -3.39 -16.53 -9.45
N SER A 247 -3.89 -17.28 -10.44
CA SER A 247 -3.33 -17.29 -11.79
C SER A 247 -3.39 -15.90 -12.43
N LEU A 248 -4.53 -15.18 -12.32
CA LEU A 248 -4.65 -13.81 -12.83
C LEU A 248 -3.56 -12.89 -12.27
N ARG A 249 -3.31 -12.93 -10.95
CA ARG A 249 -2.28 -12.12 -10.28
C ARG A 249 -0.88 -12.44 -10.81
N ASN A 250 -0.57 -13.72 -10.96
CA ASN A 250 0.73 -14.18 -11.48
C ASN A 250 0.96 -13.69 -12.92
N HIS A 251 -0.03 -13.86 -13.80
CA HIS A 251 0.08 -13.39 -15.18
C HIS A 251 0.18 -11.86 -15.26
N ILE A 252 -0.52 -11.11 -14.40
CA ILE A 252 -0.39 -9.65 -14.34
C ILE A 252 1.06 -9.27 -14.04
N LEU A 253 1.69 -9.87 -13.01
CA LEU A 253 3.10 -9.64 -12.70
C LEU A 253 4.01 -9.94 -13.91
N ASN A 254 3.81 -11.09 -14.55
CA ASN A 254 4.63 -11.52 -15.69
C ASN A 254 4.52 -10.55 -16.88
N PHE A 255 3.30 -10.14 -17.24
CA PHE A 255 3.11 -9.18 -18.34
C PHE A 255 3.62 -7.79 -17.99
N HIS A 256 3.54 -7.35 -16.72
CA HIS A 256 4.18 -6.10 -16.31
C HIS A 256 5.68 -6.16 -16.54
N ASN A 257 6.33 -7.26 -16.14
CA ASN A 257 7.76 -7.45 -16.31
C ASN A 257 8.16 -7.56 -17.79
N LEU A 258 7.34 -8.18 -18.63
CA LEU A 258 7.54 -8.20 -20.09
C LEU A 258 7.56 -6.79 -20.68
N TYR A 259 6.62 -5.92 -20.30
CA TYR A 259 6.60 -4.54 -20.79
C TYR A 259 7.69 -3.69 -20.16
N ARG A 260 8.11 -3.95 -18.92
CA ARG A 260 9.20 -3.22 -18.26
C ARG A 260 10.55 -3.52 -18.89
N ASP A 261 10.80 -4.77 -19.25
CA ASP A 261 12.00 -5.21 -19.96
C ASP A 261 12.20 -4.42 -21.27
N LYS A 262 11.12 -4.19 -22.02
CA LYS A 262 11.14 -3.34 -23.23
C LYS A 262 11.61 -1.91 -22.99
N HIS A 263 11.60 -1.42 -21.76
CA HIS A 263 12.00 -0.06 -21.39
C HIS A 263 13.26 -0.04 -20.51
N ASP A 264 13.99 -1.15 -20.46
CA ASP A 264 15.15 -1.32 -19.57
C ASP A 264 14.79 -1.02 -18.10
N ALA A 265 13.56 -1.33 -17.71
CA ALA A 265 13.08 -1.11 -16.35
C ALA A 265 13.22 -2.39 -15.52
N PRO A 266 13.81 -2.35 -14.31
CA PRO A 266 13.99 -3.53 -13.48
C PRO A 266 12.67 -4.26 -13.24
N ALA A 267 12.69 -5.58 -13.30
CA ALA A 267 11.52 -6.41 -13.01
C ALA A 267 10.95 -6.10 -11.62
N LEU A 268 9.63 -6.09 -11.53
CA LEU A 268 8.89 -5.97 -10.28
C LEU A 268 8.88 -7.31 -9.56
N THR A 269 8.91 -7.25 -8.23
CA THR A 269 8.72 -8.39 -7.36
C THR A 269 7.37 -8.31 -6.66
N TYR A 270 6.73 -9.47 -6.46
CA TYR A 270 5.51 -9.57 -5.66
C TYR A 270 5.73 -9.05 -4.23
N ASP A 271 4.74 -8.33 -3.70
CA ASP A 271 4.69 -7.91 -2.30
C ASP A 271 3.30 -8.16 -1.71
N SER A 272 3.23 -9.00 -0.67
CA SER A 272 1.97 -9.41 -0.06
C SER A 272 1.27 -8.26 0.69
N GLY A 273 2.02 -7.25 1.17
CA GLY A 273 1.45 -6.07 1.80
C GLY A 273 0.74 -5.18 0.77
N LEU A 274 1.33 -5.00 -0.41
CA LEU A 274 0.70 -4.32 -1.54
C LEU A 274 -0.52 -5.07 -2.04
N GLU A 275 -0.47 -6.41 -2.10
CA GLU A 275 -1.61 -7.22 -2.49
C GLU A 275 -2.77 -7.05 -1.53
N ARG A 276 -2.55 -7.16 -0.22
CA ARG A 276 -3.61 -6.94 0.78
C ARG A 276 -4.21 -5.53 0.67
N ALA A 277 -3.37 -4.51 0.44
CA ALA A 277 -3.84 -3.15 0.23
C ALA A 277 -4.67 -2.99 -1.05
N ALA A 278 -4.22 -3.60 -2.15
CA ALA A 278 -4.94 -3.62 -3.42
C ALA A 278 -6.27 -4.36 -3.29
N GLN A 279 -6.29 -5.51 -2.60
CA GLN A 279 -7.45 -6.36 -2.40
C GLN A 279 -8.55 -5.62 -1.64
N ARG A 280 -8.20 -4.96 -0.53
CA ARG A 280 -9.13 -4.10 0.23
C ARG A 280 -9.77 -3.04 -0.66
N TRP A 281 -8.98 -2.40 -1.52
CA TRP A 281 -9.51 -1.36 -2.40
C TRP A 281 -10.39 -1.92 -3.53
N ALA A 282 -10.01 -3.06 -4.10
CA ALA A 282 -10.81 -3.77 -5.10
C ALA A 282 -12.18 -4.13 -4.53
N GLU A 283 -12.24 -4.63 -3.30
CA GLU A 283 -13.49 -4.94 -2.61
C GLU A 283 -14.34 -3.69 -2.36
N ASN A 284 -13.72 -2.58 -1.95
CA ASN A 284 -14.43 -1.32 -1.80
C ASN A 284 -15.06 -0.85 -3.12
N LEU A 285 -14.29 -0.85 -4.22
CA LEU A 285 -14.81 -0.50 -5.55
C LEU A 285 -15.94 -1.44 -5.98
N GLY A 286 -15.75 -2.75 -5.77
CA GLY A 286 -16.74 -3.77 -6.09
C GLY A 286 -18.04 -3.63 -5.29
N ASN A 287 -17.96 -3.22 -4.02
CA ASN A 287 -19.14 -3.03 -3.18
C ASN A 287 -19.91 -1.75 -3.57
N GLN A 288 -19.19 -0.68 -3.94
CA GLN A 288 -19.82 0.56 -4.39
C GLN A 288 -20.49 0.43 -5.77
N LYS A 289 -19.96 -0.45 -6.64
CA LYS A 289 -20.46 -0.66 -8.02
C LYS A 289 -20.60 0.64 -8.81
N ASN A 290 -19.63 1.53 -8.66
CA ASN A 290 -19.58 2.84 -9.31
C ASN A 290 -18.28 2.98 -10.12
N CYS A 291 -18.03 4.16 -10.66
CA CYS A 291 -16.85 4.43 -11.47
C CYS A 291 -15.57 4.23 -10.69
N LEU A 292 -14.53 3.82 -11.40
CA LEU A 292 -13.20 3.65 -10.84
C LEU A 292 -12.73 4.97 -10.23
N VAL A 293 -12.38 4.91 -8.95
CA VAL A 293 -11.82 6.01 -8.20
C VAL A 293 -10.56 5.54 -7.49
N HIS A 294 -9.52 6.38 -7.54
CA HIS A 294 -8.27 6.07 -6.87
C HIS A 294 -8.42 6.15 -5.34
N GLU A 295 -7.71 5.27 -4.63
CA GLU A 295 -7.69 5.27 -3.17
C GLU A 295 -7.14 6.60 -2.63
N LYS A 296 -7.83 7.18 -1.65
CA LYS A 296 -7.41 8.39 -0.96
C LYS A 296 -7.23 8.11 0.53
N PRO A 297 -6.13 8.55 1.16
CA PRO A 297 -4.97 9.20 0.54
C PRO A 297 -4.15 8.24 -0.35
N ARG A 298 -3.52 8.77 -1.40
CA ARG A 298 -2.67 7.97 -2.30
C ARG A 298 -1.36 7.58 -1.59
N VAL A 299 -1.33 6.37 -1.04
CA VAL A 299 -0.17 5.82 -0.32
C VAL A 299 0.81 5.11 -1.26
N TYR A 300 0.28 4.45 -2.29
CA TYR A 300 1.03 3.66 -3.26
C TYR A 300 0.77 4.22 -4.66
N GLY A 301 1.61 3.83 -5.62
CA GLY A 301 1.22 3.91 -7.02
C GLY A 301 -0.01 3.03 -7.25
N GLU A 302 -0.88 3.38 -8.19
CA GLU A 302 -2.12 2.63 -8.42
C GLU A 302 -2.56 2.67 -9.88
N ASN A 303 -2.83 1.50 -10.45
CA ASN A 303 -3.60 1.35 -11.68
C ASN A 303 -4.91 0.63 -11.39
N LEU A 304 -5.98 1.03 -12.08
CA LEU A 304 -7.32 0.49 -11.88
C LEU A 304 -7.86 -0.04 -13.19
N PHE A 305 -8.50 -1.20 -13.14
CA PHE A 305 -9.21 -1.78 -14.27
C PHE A 305 -10.54 -2.35 -13.82
N PHE A 306 -11.54 -2.31 -14.70
CA PHE A 306 -12.79 -3.01 -14.48
C PHE A 306 -13.33 -3.58 -15.79
N PHE A 307 -14.05 -4.69 -15.69
CA PHE A 307 -14.73 -5.31 -16.82
C PHE A 307 -16.02 -6.00 -16.35
N GLY A 308 -16.98 -6.15 -17.26
CA GLY A 308 -18.26 -6.79 -16.97
C GLY A 308 -18.68 -7.74 -18.07
N ALA A 309 -18.95 -9.00 -17.72
CA ALA A 309 -19.43 -10.02 -18.64
C ALA A 309 -20.16 -11.15 -17.90
N ARG A 310 -20.89 -12.00 -18.63
CA ARG A 310 -21.55 -13.19 -18.05
C ARG A 310 -20.53 -14.25 -17.62
N PHE A 311 -19.53 -14.48 -18.47
CA PHE A 311 -18.37 -15.32 -18.21
C PHE A 311 -17.11 -14.49 -18.45
N PHE A 312 -15.99 -14.87 -17.85
CA PHE A 312 -14.72 -14.21 -18.08
C PHE A 312 -13.86 -14.97 -19.11
N ALA A 313 -12.95 -14.24 -19.75
CA ALA A 313 -11.83 -14.86 -20.43
C ALA A 313 -10.93 -15.57 -19.40
N SER A 314 -10.09 -16.50 -19.84
CA SER A 314 -9.10 -17.16 -18.99
C SER A 314 -8.24 -16.16 -18.20
N PRO A 315 -7.73 -16.53 -17.01
CA PRO A 315 -6.89 -15.66 -16.19
C PRO A 315 -5.71 -15.04 -16.96
N GLU A 316 -5.02 -15.82 -17.79
CA GLU A 316 -3.93 -15.35 -18.65
C GLU A 316 -4.41 -14.31 -19.66
N THR A 317 -5.48 -14.62 -20.41
CA THR A 317 -6.04 -13.71 -21.42
C THR A 317 -6.50 -12.39 -20.80
N MET A 318 -7.15 -12.46 -19.64
CA MET A 318 -7.58 -11.31 -18.87
C MET A 318 -6.37 -10.47 -18.41
N ALA A 319 -5.34 -11.10 -17.84
CA ALA A 319 -4.11 -10.43 -17.41
C ALA A 319 -3.39 -9.71 -18.57
N LYS A 320 -3.30 -10.37 -19.73
CA LYS A 320 -2.68 -9.84 -20.95
C LYS A 320 -3.41 -8.59 -21.41
N ALA A 321 -4.74 -8.67 -21.49
CA ALA A 321 -5.60 -7.57 -21.92
C ALA A 321 -5.57 -6.38 -20.93
N ILE A 322 -5.61 -6.65 -19.62
CA ILE A 322 -5.50 -5.61 -18.57
C ILE A 322 -4.17 -4.86 -18.71
N THR A 323 -3.06 -5.60 -18.74
CA THR A 323 -1.73 -5.00 -18.76
C THR A 323 -1.50 -4.23 -20.05
N GLN A 324 -1.96 -4.76 -21.18
CA GLN A 324 -1.90 -4.05 -22.46
C GLN A 324 -2.77 -2.78 -22.48
N SER A 325 -3.93 -2.78 -21.83
CA SER A 325 -4.77 -1.57 -21.73
C SER A 325 -4.02 -0.42 -21.04
N PHE A 326 -3.26 -0.73 -19.99
CA PHE A 326 -2.39 0.25 -19.33
C PHE A 326 -1.25 0.69 -20.24
N TYR A 327 -0.61 -0.25 -20.93
CA TYR A 327 0.54 0.06 -21.79
C TYR A 327 0.18 0.90 -23.02
N LEU A 328 -1.01 0.69 -23.60
CA LEU A 328 -1.49 1.41 -24.79
C LEU A 328 -1.65 2.92 -24.57
N GLU A 329 -1.75 3.39 -23.33
CA GLU A 329 -1.70 4.81 -23.02
C GLU A 329 -0.36 5.46 -23.41
N GLY A 330 0.69 4.67 -23.61
CA GLY A 330 2.00 5.12 -24.11
C GLY A 330 2.06 5.34 -25.62
N ASN A 331 1.02 5.01 -26.39
CA ASN A 331 1.02 5.26 -27.83
C ASN A 331 1.13 6.77 -28.11
N GLY A 332 2.14 7.16 -28.88
CA GLY A 332 2.43 8.57 -29.16
C GLY A 332 3.02 9.33 -27.97
N TYR A 333 3.48 8.64 -26.91
CA TYR A 333 4.15 9.28 -25.79
C TYR A 333 5.47 9.94 -26.23
N ASN A 334 5.62 11.23 -25.94
CA ASN A 334 6.84 11.99 -26.25
C ASN A 334 7.81 11.97 -25.06
N TYR A 335 8.81 11.07 -25.11
CA TYR A 335 9.83 10.90 -24.06
C TYR A 335 10.75 12.13 -23.87
N ASN A 336 10.78 13.06 -24.82
CA ASN A 336 11.62 14.25 -24.74
C ASN A 336 10.93 15.44 -24.06
N SER A 337 9.62 15.36 -23.86
CA SER A 337 8.81 16.43 -23.29
C SER A 337 8.07 15.97 -22.04
N TRP A 338 8.11 16.78 -20.98
CA TRP A 338 7.22 16.60 -19.84
C TRP A 338 6.15 17.70 -19.88
N ILE A 339 4.89 17.30 -20.04
CA ILE A 339 3.73 18.20 -20.02
C ILE A 339 2.98 17.94 -18.70
N PRO A 340 2.97 18.91 -17.77
CA PRO A 340 2.17 18.80 -16.56
C PRO A 340 0.72 18.44 -16.88
N PHE A 341 0.06 17.70 -16.00
CA PHE A 341 -1.35 17.27 -16.13
C PHE A 341 -1.66 16.25 -17.23
N ASN A 342 -0.80 15.95 -18.21
CA ASN A 342 -1.08 14.85 -19.17
C ASN A 342 -1.15 13.46 -18.53
N TYR A 343 -0.80 13.35 -17.25
CA TYR A 343 -0.90 12.15 -16.43
C TYR A 343 -2.30 11.48 -16.45
N PHE A 344 -3.41 12.21 -16.64
CA PHE A 344 -4.72 11.54 -16.74
C PHE A 344 -4.91 10.70 -18.02
N LYS A 345 -4.07 10.89 -19.04
CA LYS A 345 -4.09 10.12 -20.29
C LYS A 345 -3.05 9.01 -20.34
N THR A 346 -1.93 9.19 -19.63
CA THR A 346 -0.73 8.35 -19.75
C THR A 346 -0.34 7.68 -18.44
N GLY A 347 -1.11 7.92 -17.37
CA GLY A 347 -0.72 7.60 -16.01
C GLY A 347 -0.60 6.12 -15.70
N HIS A 348 -1.41 5.28 -16.35
CA HIS A 348 -1.30 3.83 -16.18
C HIS A 348 -0.04 3.30 -16.87
N PHE A 349 0.25 3.79 -18.08
CA PHE A 349 1.47 3.48 -18.82
C PHE A 349 2.71 3.89 -18.04
N THR A 350 2.79 5.16 -17.62
CA THR A 350 3.99 5.67 -16.94
C THR A 350 4.21 5.02 -15.58
N GLN A 351 3.16 4.62 -14.85
CA GLN A 351 3.31 3.81 -13.64
C GLN A 351 3.88 2.43 -13.93
N LEU A 352 3.37 1.77 -14.97
CA LEU A 352 3.75 0.40 -15.33
C LEU A 352 5.26 0.31 -15.60
N ILE A 353 5.80 1.27 -16.38
CA ILE A 353 7.21 1.29 -16.77
C ILE A 353 8.10 2.13 -15.85
N TRP A 354 7.59 2.59 -14.70
CA TRP A 354 8.33 3.50 -13.81
C TRP A 354 9.64 2.88 -13.30
N GLN A 355 10.78 3.49 -13.64
CA GLN A 355 12.11 2.91 -13.37
C GLN A 355 12.41 2.68 -11.90
N LYS A 356 11.94 3.52 -10.98
CA LYS A 356 12.20 3.37 -9.53
C LYS A 356 11.24 2.41 -8.83
N THR A 357 10.11 2.04 -9.43
CA THR A 357 9.17 1.09 -8.83
C THR A 357 9.80 -0.30 -8.79
N ARG A 358 9.67 -1.01 -7.66
CA ARG A 358 10.31 -2.32 -7.44
C ARG A 358 9.32 -3.41 -7.09
N ARG A 359 8.19 -3.05 -6.49
CA ARG A 359 7.24 -3.98 -5.90
C ARG A 359 5.84 -3.76 -6.44
N ILE A 360 5.08 -4.85 -6.53
CA ILE A 360 3.71 -4.87 -7.03
C ILE A 360 2.84 -5.81 -6.22
N GLY A 361 1.58 -5.43 -6.04
CA GLY A 361 0.54 -6.29 -5.48
C GLY A 361 -0.79 -6.06 -6.17
N VAL A 362 -1.58 -7.12 -6.34
CA VAL A 362 -2.78 -7.11 -7.19
C VAL A 362 -4.01 -7.60 -6.44
N GLY A 363 -4.99 -6.72 -6.29
CA GLY A 363 -6.27 -6.99 -5.68
C GLY A 363 -7.36 -7.22 -6.71
N VAL A 364 -8.24 -8.19 -6.46
CA VAL A 364 -9.31 -8.54 -7.38
C VAL A 364 -10.62 -8.73 -6.61
N ALA A 365 -11.67 -8.05 -7.04
CA ALA A 365 -13.01 -8.26 -6.52
C ALA A 365 -13.98 -8.60 -7.65
N ILE A 366 -14.68 -9.72 -7.51
CA ILE A 366 -15.74 -10.14 -8.41
C ILE A 366 -17.09 -9.94 -7.72
N ARG A 367 -18.03 -9.28 -8.39
CA ARG A 367 -19.36 -8.98 -7.86
C ARG A 367 -20.44 -9.20 -8.91
N PRO A 368 -21.64 -9.68 -8.52
CA PRO A 368 -22.77 -9.67 -9.43
C PRO A 368 -23.06 -8.25 -9.93
N GLY A 369 -23.44 -8.14 -11.20
CA GLY A 369 -23.84 -6.88 -11.82
C GLY A 369 -25.03 -6.23 -11.13
N SER A 370 -25.25 -4.95 -11.44
CA SER A 370 -26.33 -4.16 -10.87
C SER A 370 -27.42 -3.90 -11.90
N SER A 371 -28.67 -3.80 -11.45
CA SER A 371 -29.75 -3.24 -12.27
C SER A 371 -29.73 -1.71 -12.33
N LYS A 372 -28.89 -1.06 -11.52
CA LYS A 372 -28.70 0.39 -11.55
C LYS A 372 -27.66 0.72 -12.62
N ARG A 373 -28.05 1.51 -13.61
CA ARG A 373 -27.13 2.13 -14.57
C ARG A 373 -26.35 3.23 -13.85
N THR A 374 -25.04 3.29 -14.07
CA THR A 374 -24.19 4.41 -13.63
C THR A 374 -23.56 5.08 -14.86
N ALA A 375 -22.87 6.20 -14.67
CA ALA A 375 -22.20 6.91 -15.77
C ALA A 375 -21.17 6.04 -16.53
N CYS A 376 -20.62 5.03 -15.86
CA CYS A 376 -19.54 4.18 -16.33
C CYS A 376 -19.95 2.70 -16.46
N MET A 377 -21.17 2.32 -16.08
CA MET A 377 -21.60 0.92 -16.11
C MET A 377 -23.03 0.75 -16.62
N PRO A 378 -23.27 -0.10 -17.63
CA PRO A 378 -24.61 -0.45 -18.06
C PRO A 378 -25.31 -1.32 -17.01
N ALA A 379 -26.63 -1.17 -16.90
CA ALA A 379 -27.44 -2.03 -16.04
C ALA A 379 -27.51 -3.45 -16.62
N SER A 380 -27.02 -4.44 -15.87
CA SER A 380 -27.08 -5.85 -16.25
C SER A 380 -27.07 -6.73 -15.00
N LYS A 381 -28.21 -7.39 -14.73
CA LYS A 381 -28.31 -8.39 -13.65
C LYS A 381 -27.67 -9.74 -14.02
N ARG A 382 -27.39 -9.97 -15.30
CA ARG A 382 -26.91 -11.27 -15.83
C ARG A 382 -25.39 -11.31 -16.01
N SER A 383 -24.68 -10.24 -15.65
CA SER A 383 -23.22 -10.15 -15.74
C SER A 383 -22.61 -10.15 -14.35
N PHE A 384 -21.34 -10.55 -14.29
CA PHE A 384 -20.45 -10.31 -13.18
C PHE A 384 -19.47 -9.21 -13.55
N LEU A 385 -19.03 -8.49 -12.53
CA LEU A 385 -18.11 -7.37 -12.61
C LEU A 385 -16.82 -7.81 -11.95
N ILE A 386 -15.70 -7.66 -12.65
CA ILE A 386 -14.36 -7.83 -12.11
C ILE A 386 -13.72 -6.45 -11.94
N TYR A 387 -13.23 -6.17 -10.75
CA TYR A 387 -12.46 -4.97 -10.40
C TYR A 387 -11.04 -5.42 -10.09
N VAL A 388 -10.06 -4.84 -10.77
CA VAL A 388 -8.65 -5.14 -10.57
C VAL A 388 -7.95 -3.85 -10.14
N VAL A 389 -7.26 -3.94 -9.02
CA VAL A 389 -6.44 -2.86 -8.46
C VAL A 389 -5.01 -3.35 -8.45
N VAL A 390 -4.11 -2.59 -9.06
CA VAL A 390 -2.67 -2.86 -9.03
C VAL A 390 -2.02 -1.78 -8.18
N LYS A 391 -1.29 -2.16 -7.13
CA LYS A 391 -0.54 -1.26 -6.25
C LYS A 391 0.95 -1.40 -6.49
N TYR A 392 1.66 -0.28 -6.44
CA TYR A 392 3.07 -0.19 -6.77
C TYR A 392 3.87 0.52 -5.67
N ASP A 393 5.07 0.02 -5.40
CA ASP A 393 6.00 0.66 -4.46
C ASP A 393 7.49 0.57 -4.91
N PRO A 394 8.28 1.65 -4.79
CA PRO A 394 7.85 3.04 -4.59
C PRO A 394 6.83 3.49 -5.65
N ALA A 395 5.94 4.40 -5.27
CA ALA A 395 4.94 4.97 -6.18
C ALA A 395 5.60 5.63 -7.40
N GLY A 396 4.96 5.55 -8.56
CA GLY A 396 5.37 6.29 -9.75
C GLY A 396 4.63 7.61 -9.90
N ASN A 397 4.79 8.25 -11.06
CA ASN A 397 4.03 9.44 -11.46
C ASN A 397 4.18 10.65 -10.54
N PHE A 398 5.36 10.82 -9.93
CA PHE A 398 5.73 12.06 -9.26
C PHE A 398 5.76 13.18 -10.30
N GLN A 399 4.90 14.20 -10.13
CA GLN A 399 4.62 15.24 -11.13
C GLN A 399 5.75 16.28 -11.22
N THR A 400 6.96 15.85 -11.56
CA THR A 400 8.11 16.70 -11.85
C THR A 400 8.78 16.25 -13.15
N SER A 401 9.31 17.21 -13.91
CA SER A 401 10.05 16.93 -15.15
C SER A 401 11.23 15.97 -14.92
N HIS A 402 11.98 16.17 -13.84
CA HIS A 402 13.11 15.32 -13.49
C HIS A 402 12.69 13.86 -13.25
N GLU A 403 11.63 13.63 -12.48
CA GLU A 403 11.15 12.27 -12.20
C GLU A 403 10.66 11.57 -13.48
N TYR A 404 9.94 12.26 -14.37
CA TYR A 404 9.50 11.63 -15.63
C TYR A 404 10.67 11.31 -16.57
N LYS A 405 11.63 12.23 -16.75
CA LYS A 405 12.80 12.00 -17.61
C LYS A 405 13.69 10.87 -17.11
N THR A 406 13.75 10.66 -15.80
CA THR A 406 14.57 9.59 -15.19
C THR A 406 13.83 8.26 -15.14
N ASN A 407 12.49 8.26 -15.06
CA ASN A 407 11.71 7.05 -14.82
C ASN A 407 10.90 6.52 -15.99
N VAL A 408 10.68 7.30 -17.04
CA VAL A 408 9.88 6.91 -18.20
C VAL A 408 10.78 6.94 -19.43
N ARG A 409 11.47 5.83 -19.68
CA ARG A 409 12.42 5.70 -20.78
C ARG A 409 11.72 5.25 -22.07
N PRO A 410 12.24 5.59 -23.27
CA PRO A 410 11.77 5.01 -24.52
C PRO A 410 12.03 3.49 -24.55
N PRO A 411 11.32 2.73 -25.39
CA PRO A 411 11.63 1.32 -25.59
C PRO A 411 13.05 1.13 -26.11
N ILE A 412 13.74 0.09 -25.65
CA ILE A 412 15.01 -0.36 -26.22
C ILE A 412 14.77 -0.89 -27.64
N ARG A 413 15.67 -0.54 -28.57
CA ARG A 413 15.60 -0.94 -29.97
C ARG A 413 16.09 -2.36 -30.19
#